data_AF-A0A2K8XKW7-F1
#
_entry.id   AF-A0A2K8XKW7-F1
#
_cell.length_a   1.000
_cell.length_b   1.000
_cell.length_c   1.000
_cell.angle_alpha   90.00
_cell.angle_beta   90.00
_cell.angle_gamma   90.00
#
_symmetry.space_group_name_H-M   'P 1'
#
loop_
_entity.id
_entity.type
_entity.pdbx_description
1 polymer ?
#
loop_
_entity_poly.entity_id
_entity_poly.type
_entity_poly.pdbx_seq_one_letter_code
_entity_poly.pdbx_strand_id
1 'polypeptide(L)'
;MKDFKLYILNAVLIFIVGYHILPDFSLKKSDFNKVSGILSSAKIENKDDGRSRDYGFKNAARKRLILNLSDRQLHEYYVSDIYKNHWETLLNPNAIGQDLVLYLGVGEQQEDPFRIELNNAVVYDTDVRFYRNLLIMLFTLALTIRNLFFYFKTENDVDFTTDLKAEHHSFATFLKRKAIGLRDYFLK
;
A
#
# COMPACT_ATOMS: atom_id res chain seq x y z
N MET A 1 26.44 22.21 2.73
CA MET A 1 25.82 21.14 1.89
C MET A 1 25.06 20.10 2.74
N LYS A 2 24.20 20.49 3.70
CA LYS A 2 23.55 19.52 4.62
C LYS A 2 22.14 19.06 4.23
N ASP A 3 21.45 19.70 3.27
CA ASP A 3 20.03 19.40 3.03
C ASP A 3 19.69 18.82 1.64
N PHE A 4 20.62 18.82 0.69
CA PHE A 4 20.36 18.30 -0.67
C PHE A 4 19.91 16.83 -0.68
N LYS A 5 20.44 16.01 0.24
CA LYS A 5 20.06 14.61 0.41
C LYS A 5 18.60 14.45 0.85
N LEU A 6 18.07 15.35 1.67
CA LEU A 6 16.68 15.32 2.14
C LEU A 6 15.70 15.68 1.01
N TYR A 7 16.07 16.62 0.14
CA TYR A 7 15.25 16.95 -1.04
C TYR A 7 15.20 15.81 -2.05
N ILE A 8 16.33 15.14 -2.33
CA ILE A 8 16.35 13.94 -3.19
C ILE A 8 15.50 12.83 -2.57
N LEU A 9 15.67 12.55 -1.28
CA LEU A 9 14.88 11.54 -0.58
C LEU A 9 13.38 11.84 -0.66
N ASN A 10 12.99 13.11 -0.51
CA ASN A 10 11.59 13.52 -0.61
C ASN A 10 11.03 13.33 -2.03
N ALA A 11 11.79 13.70 -3.07
CA ALA A 11 11.39 13.48 -4.45
C ALA A 11 11.20 11.99 -4.77
N VAL A 12 12.10 11.13 -4.27
CA VAL A 12 11.98 9.67 -4.41
C VAL A 12 10.74 9.14 -3.68
N LEU A 13 10.46 9.61 -2.45
CA LEU A 13 9.27 9.21 -1.70
C LEU A 13 7.97 9.64 -2.41
N ILE A 14 7.91 10.86 -2.95
CA ILE A 14 6.77 11.34 -3.74
C ILE A 14 6.56 10.44 -4.97
N PHE A 15 7.63 10.08 -5.67
CA PHE A 15 7.54 9.17 -6.82
C PHE A 15 7.01 7.79 -6.42
N ILE A 16 7.51 7.21 -5.32
CA ILE A 16 7.05 5.92 -4.80
C ILE A 16 5.56 5.98 -4.45
N VAL A 17 5.12 7.04 -3.78
CA VAL A 17 3.70 7.23 -3.44
C VAL A 17 2.85 7.35 -4.71
N GLY A 18 3.29 8.14 -5.68
CA GLY A 18 2.58 8.33 -6.95
C GLY A 18 2.45 7.08 -7.80
N TYR A 19 3.55 6.32 -7.92
CA TYR A 19 3.60 5.19 -8.84
C TYR A 19 3.08 3.88 -8.22
N HIS A 20 3.30 3.66 -6.92
CA HIS A 20 2.94 2.39 -6.28
C HIS A 20 1.75 2.47 -5.34
N ILE A 21 1.51 3.61 -4.68
CA ILE A 21 0.50 3.70 -3.62
C ILE A 21 -0.82 4.28 -4.14
N LEU A 22 -0.78 5.33 -4.95
CA LEU A 22 -1.99 5.94 -5.51
C LEU A 22 -2.86 4.99 -6.34
N PRO A 23 -2.29 4.09 -7.19
CA PRO A 23 -3.09 3.10 -7.90
C PRO A 23 -3.85 2.16 -6.97
N ASP A 24 -3.26 1.77 -5.84
CA ASP A 24 -3.91 0.89 -4.85
C ASP A 24 -5.19 1.53 -4.26
N PHE A 25 -5.23 2.86 -4.11
CA PHE A 25 -6.43 3.58 -3.64
C PHE A 25 -7.53 3.69 -4.70
N SER A 26 -7.19 3.55 -5.97
CA SER A 26 -8.17 3.58 -7.06
C SER A 26 -8.82 2.23 -7.32
N LEU A 27 -8.31 1.14 -6.73
CA LEU A 27 -8.86 -0.20 -6.88
C LEU A 27 -10.21 -0.31 -6.16
N LYS A 28 -11.28 -0.50 -6.93
CA LYS A 28 -12.61 -0.79 -6.40
C LYS A 28 -12.78 -2.28 -6.21
N LYS A 29 -13.73 -2.68 -5.36
CA LYS A 29 -14.11 -4.10 -5.17
C LYS A 29 -14.45 -4.83 -6.48
N SER A 30 -14.87 -4.08 -7.50
CA SER A 30 -15.15 -4.57 -8.86
C SER A 30 -13.92 -5.01 -9.64
N ASP A 31 -12.74 -4.56 -9.24
CA ASP A 31 -11.51 -4.74 -10.01
C ASP A 31 -10.77 -6.02 -9.57
N PHE A 32 -11.27 -6.67 -8.52
CA PHE A 32 -10.76 -7.93 -7.99
C PHE A 32 -11.39 -9.12 -8.73
N ASN A 33 -10.58 -10.13 -9.00
CA ASN A 33 -11.10 -11.37 -9.56
C ASN A 33 -11.89 -12.12 -8.47
N LYS A 34 -13.17 -12.37 -8.74
CA LYS A 34 -14.10 -12.98 -7.79
C LYS A 34 -14.26 -14.46 -8.10
N VAL A 35 -13.92 -15.30 -7.14
CA VAL A 35 -14.20 -16.74 -7.18
C VAL A 35 -15.30 -17.05 -6.17
N SER A 36 -16.35 -17.72 -6.61
CA SER A 36 -17.46 -18.14 -5.74
C SER A 36 -17.74 -19.63 -5.90
N GLY A 37 -18.02 -20.32 -4.80
CA GLY A 37 -18.48 -21.71 -4.79
C GLY A 37 -18.71 -22.20 -3.37
N ILE A 38 -19.03 -23.49 -3.21
CA ILE A 38 -19.29 -24.08 -1.89
C ILE A 38 -17.98 -24.58 -1.29
N LEU A 39 -17.69 -24.21 -0.04
CA LEU A 39 -16.52 -24.70 0.69
C LEU A 39 -16.66 -26.21 0.94
N SER A 40 -15.82 -27.02 0.28
CA SER A 40 -15.87 -28.49 0.37
C SER A 40 -14.92 -29.04 1.44
N SER A 41 -13.76 -28.41 1.62
CA SER A 41 -12.82 -28.76 2.69
C SER A 41 -11.87 -27.61 2.99
N ALA A 42 -11.43 -27.52 4.25
CA ALA A 42 -10.36 -26.64 4.69
C ALA A 42 -9.31 -27.47 5.43
N LYS A 43 -8.03 -27.36 5.05
CA LYS A 43 -6.91 -28.08 5.70
C LYS A 43 -5.74 -27.14 5.94
N ILE A 44 -5.03 -27.33 7.05
CA ILE A 44 -3.76 -26.63 7.29
C ILE A 44 -2.63 -27.49 6.73
N GLU A 45 -1.77 -26.90 5.92
CA GLU A 45 -0.52 -27.51 5.49
C GLU A 45 0.66 -26.77 6.12
N ASN A 46 1.60 -27.52 6.68
CA ASN A 46 2.91 -26.99 7.07
C ASN A 46 3.80 -27.14 5.86
N LYS A 47 4.22 -26.02 5.25
CA LYS A 47 5.06 -26.08 4.07
C LYS A 47 6.32 -25.25 4.30
N ASP A 48 7.47 -25.87 4.04
CA ASP A 48 8.74 -25.19 3.87
C ASP A 48 8.87 -24.81 2.38
N ASP A 49 7.99 -23.94 1.90
CA ASP A 49 8.15 -23.36 0.59
C ASP A 49 9.32 -22.40 0.69
N GLY A 50 10.47 -22.75 0.10
CA GLY A 50 11.65 -21.88 -0.06
C GLY A 50 11.42 -20.58 -0.85
N ARG A 51 10.18 -20.07 -0.87
CA ARG A 51 9.69 -18.81 -1.46
C ARG A 51 9.63 -17.67 -0.44
N SER A 52 10.17 -17.88 0.76
CA SER A 52 10.52 -16.79 1.67
C SER A 52 11.35 -15.77 0.89
N ARG A 53 10.80 -14.56 0.68
CA ARG A 53 11.66 -13.41 0.33
C ARG A 53 12.78 -13.39 1.37
N ASP A 54 14.02 -13.50 0.93
CA ASP A 54 15.26 -13.61 1.72
C ASP A 54 15.55 -12.34 2.58
N TYR A 55 14.56 -11.85 3.30
CA TYR A 55 14.72 -10.86 4.36
C TYR A 55 14.94 -11.59 5.68
N GLY A 56 16.08 -12.28 5.82
CA GLY A 56 16.75 -12.60 7.09
C GLY A 56 16.05 -13.47 8.14
N PHE A 57 14.75 -13.77 8.04
CA PHE A 57 14.03 -14.61 8.99
C PHE A 57 13.96 -16.05 8.50
N LYS A 58 15.11 -16.74 8.52
CA LYS A 58 15.19 -18.18 8.31
C LYS A 58 14.46 -18.90 9.45
N ASN A 59 13.57 -19.83 9.11
CA ASN A 59 12.99 -20.89 9.97
C ASN A 59 11.72 -20.58 10.78
N ALA A 60 10.78 -19.79 10.24
CA ALA A 60 9.39 -19.96 10.66
C ALA A 60 8.74 -20.95 9.68
N ALA A 61 8.47 -22.18 10.11
CA ALA A 61 7.62 -23.11 9.36
C ALA A 61 6.27 -22.41 9.11
N ARG A 62 6.10 -21.85 7.91
CA ARG A 62 4.90 -21.08 7.60
C ARG A 62 3.77 -22.07 7.34
N LYS A 63 2.71 -21.90 8.10
CA LYS A 63 1.48 -22.66 7.88
C LYS A 63 0.72 -21.97 6.76
N ARG A 64 -0.02 -22.73 5.96
CA ARG A 64 -1.01 -22.18 5.03
C ARG A 64 -2.32 -22.90 5.18
N LEU A 65 -3.42 -22.17 5.12
CA LEU A 65 -4.75 -22.75 5.05
C LEU A 65 -5.09 -22.99 3.58
N ILE A 66 -5.46 -24.21 3.25
CA ILE A 66 -5.88 -24.64 1.93
C ILE A 66 -7.40 -24.74 1.92
N LEU A 67 -8.03 -24.01 1.03
CA LEU A 67 -9.48 -24.03 0.81
C LEU A 67 -9.78 -24.72 -0.51
N ASN A 68 -10.66 -25.72 -0.46
CA ASN A 68 -11.18 -26.39 -1.64
C ASN A 68 -12.64 -26.01 -1.84
N LEU A 69 -13.00 -25.71 -3.09
CA LEU A 69 -14.36 -25.43 -3.51
C LEU A 69 -14.93 -26.65 -4.25
N SER A 70 -16.23 -26.91 -4.13
CA SER A 70 -16.85 -28.09 -4.74
C SER A 70 -16.98 -28.02 -6.27
N ASP A 71 -16.92 -26.82 -6.85
CA ASP A 71 -17.70 -26.54 -8.05
C ASP A 71 -16.94 -26.22 -9.35
N ARG A 72 -15.70 -26.70 -9.52
CA ARG A 72 -15.00 -26.96 -10.81
C ARG A 72 -13.49 -26.90 -10.59
N GLN A 73 -12.83 -28.01 -10.91
CA GLN A 73 -11.39 -28.26 -10.73
C GLN A 73 -10.94 -28.16 -9.27
N LEU A 74 -10.14 -29.13 -8.82
CA LEU A 74 -9.47 -29.07 -7.52
C LEU A 74 -8.45 -27.92 -7.55
N HIS A 75 -8.92 -26.70 -7.44
CA HIS A 75 -8.11 -25.51 -7.24
C HIS A 75 -8.01 -25.27 -5.75
N GLU A 76 -6.82 -25.51 -5.23
CA GLU A 76 -6.44 -25.22 -3.86
C GLU A 76 -6.15 -23.71 -3.76
N TYR A 77 -6.95 -23.00 -2.96
CA TYR A 77 -6.67 -21.60 -2.63
C TYR A 77 -5.90 -21.54 -1.32
N TYR A 78 -4.88 -20.68 -1.26
CA TYR A 78 -4.00 -20.58 -0.12
C TYR A 78 -4.30 -19.31 0.70
N VAL A 79 -4.22 -19.42 2.01
CA VAL A 79 -4.25 -18.27 2.92
C VAL A 79 -3.03 -18.33 3.83
N SER A 80 -2.23 -17.27 3.82
CA SER A 80 -1.05 -17.10 4.67
C SER A 80 -1.38 -17.13 6.17
N ASP A 81 -0.42 -17.64 6.95
CA ASP A 81 -0.40 -17.64 8.42
C ASP A 81 -0.50 -16.26 9.07
N ILE A 82 -0.24 -15.17 8.35
CA ILE A 82 -0.50 -13.80 8.81
C ILE A 82 -1.97 -13.63 9.22
N TYR A 83 -2.89 -14.38 8.60
CA TYR A 83 -4.33 -14.35 8.88
C TYR A 83 -4.81 -15.52 9.75
N LYS A 84 -3.90 -16.20 10.46
CA LYS A 84 -4.22 -17.39 11.27
C LYS A 84 -5.38 -17.19 12.26
N ASN A 85 -5.53 -15.99 12.81
CA ASN A 85 -6.63 -15.66 13.73
C ASN A 85 -8.03 -15.84 13.10
N HIS A 86 -8.13 -15.81 11.76
CA HIS A 86 -9.38 -15.99 11.03
C HIS A 86 -9.58 -17.43 10.53
N TRP A 87 -8.59 -18.31 10.68
CA TRP A 87 -8.66 -19.68 10.18
C TRP A 87 -9.64 -20.54 10.95
N GLU A 88 -9.83 -20.29 12.25
CA GLU A 88 -10.75 -21.06 13.08
C GLU A 88 -12.19 -20.99 12.54
N THR A 89 -12.59 -19.86 11.96
CA THR A 89 -13.90 -19.69 11.33
C THR A 89 -14.04 -20.56 10.07
N LEU A 90 -12.99 -20.69 9.28
CA LEU A 90 -12.97 -21.47 8.04
C LEU A 90 -12.76 -22.98 8.26
N LEU A 91 -12.09 -23.35 9.35
CA LEU A 91 -11.85 -24.73 9.77
C LEU A 91 -13.02 -25.34 10.56
N ASN A 92 -13.98 -24.50 10.97
CA ASN A 92 -15.16 -24.97 11.69
C ASN A 92 -15.94 -25.97 10.80
N PRO A 93 -16.32 -27.16 11.30
CA PRO A 93 -17.14 -28.11 10.56
C PRO A 93 -18.42 -27.50 9.99
N ASN A 94 -19.00 -26.51 10.68
CA ASN A 94 -20.21 -25.82 10.24
C ASN A 94 -19.98 -24.91 9.02
N ALA A 95 -18.73 -24.54 8.71
CA ALA A 95 -18.37 -23.75 7.53
C ALA A 95 -18.36 -24.59 6.25
N ILE A 96 -18.18 -25.91 6.36
CA ILE A 96 -18.22 -26.82 5.22
C ILE A 96 -19.65 -26.89 4.67
N GLY A 97 -19.80 -26.80 3.35
CA GLY A 97 -21.09 -26.74 2.69
C GLY A 97 -21.70 -25.33 2.61
N GLN A 98 -21.03 -24.30 3.16
CA GLN A 98 -21.47 -22.91 3.02
C GLN A 98 -20.89 -22.25 1.76
N ASP A 99 -21.59 -21.23 1.28
CA ASP A 99 -21.13 -20.38 0.17
C ASP A 99 -19.88 -19.61 0.57
N LEU A 100 -18.82 -19.77 -0.20
CA LEU A 100 -17.55 -19.09 -0.03
C LEU A 100 -17.30 -18.19 -1.24
N VAL A 101 -16.96 -16.93 -0.95
CA VAL A 101 -16.55 -15.96 -1.96
C VAL A 101 -15.15 -15.46 -1.62
N LEU A 102 -14.23 -15.67 -2.57
CA LEU A 102 -12.85 -15.22 -2.50
C LEU A 102 -12.66 -14.06 -3.46
N TYR A 103 -12.14 -12.95 -2.95
CA TYR A 103 -11.71 -11.82 -3.77
C TYR A 103 -10.20 -11.91 -3.95
N LEU A 104 -9.78 -12.34 -5.12
CA LEU A 104 -8.38 -12.44 -5.53
C LEU A 104 -7.92 -11.10 -6.13
N GLY A 105 -6.62 -10.85 -6.12
CA GLY A 105 -6.04 -9.62 -6.67
C GLY A 105 -6.32 -9.38 -8.16
N VAL A 106 -5.81 -8.25 -8.65
CA VAL A 106 -5.94 -7.80 -10.05
C VAL A 106 -5.12 -8.66 -11.04
N GLY A 107 -4.45 -9.72 -10.57
CA GLY A 107 -3.71 -10.67 -11.41
C GLY A 107 -4.00 -12.12 -11.00
N GLU A 108 -4.07 -13.01 -11.99
CA GLU A 108 -4.39 -14.45 -11.83
C GLU A 108 -3.39 -15.21 -10.94
N GLN A 109 -2.25 -14.61 -10.60
CA GLN A 109 -1.16 -15.23 -9.84
C GLN A 109 -1.15 -14.90 -8.35
N GLN A 110 -2.10 -14.12 -7.84
CA GLN A 110 -2.10 -13.77 -6.42
C GLN A 110 -2.67 -14.93 -5.58
N GLU A 111 -1.78 -15.65 -4.90
CA GLU A 111 -2.11 -16.86 -4.13
C GLU A 111 -2.98 -16.57 -2.89
N ASP A 112 -2.84 -15.39 -2.26
CA ASP A 112 -3.61 -14.99 -1.07
C ASP A 112 -4.84 -14.12 -1.42
N PRO A 113 -6.07 -14.52 -1.01
CA PRO A 113 -7.25 -13.70 -1.20
C PRO A 113 -7.19 -12.44 -0.33
N PHE A 114 -7.57 -11.31 -0.92
CA PHE A 114 -7.69 -10.04 -0.22
C PHE A 114 -8.82 -10.04 0.80
N ARG A 115 -9.90 -10.75 0.46
CA ARG A 115 -11.09 -10.83 1.29
C ARG A 115 -11.73 -12.19 1.11
N ILE A 116 -12.22 -12.72 2.22
CA ILE A 116 -13.01 -13.94 2.23
C ILE A 116 -14.36 -13.62 2.85
N GLU A 117 -15.43 -13.96 2.13
CA GLU A 117 -16.78 -13.97 2.64
C GLU A 117 -17.26 -15.42 2.73
N LEU A 118 -17.87 -15.78 3.86
CA LEU A 118 -18.52 -17.07 4.09
C LEU A 118 -19.99 -16.80 4.41
N ASN A 119 -20.90 -17.36 3.63
CA ASN A 119 -22.35 -17.13 3.74
C ASN A 119 -22.70 -15.63 3.84
N ASN A 120 -22.13 -14.82 2.94
CA ASN A 120 -22.23 -13.35 2.91
C ASN A 120 -21.69 -12.59 4.14
N ALA A 121 -21.10 -13.28 5.12
CA ALA A 121 -20.41 -12.66 6.25
C ALA A 121 -18.91 -12.54 5.95
N VAL A 122 -18.31 -11.39 6.28
CA VAL A 122 -16.88 -11.14 6.08
C VAL A 122 -16.09 -11.90 7.14
N VAL A 123 -15.29 -12.88 6.73
CA VAL A 123 -14.40 -13.61 7.64
C VAL A 123 -13.13 -12.81 7.88
N TYR A 124 -12.54 -12.27 6.82
CA TYR A 124 -11.49 -11.26 6.91
C TYR A 124 -11.44 -10.38 5.66
N ASP A 125 -10.94 -9.17 5.85
CA ASP A 125 -10.71 -8.17 4.80
C ASP A 125 -9.34 -7.54 5.03
N THR A 126 -8.45 -7.60 4.04
CA THR A 126 -7.07 -7.10 4.14
C THR A 126 -6.96 -5.62 3.84
N ASP A 127 -7.87 -4.86 4.44
CA ASP A 127 -7.89 -3.40 4.46
C ASP A 127 -6.63 -2.83 5.16
N VAL A 128 -5.84 -3.68 5.82
CA VAL A 128 -4.53 -3.36 6.39
C VAL A 128 -3.58 -2.73 5.34
N ARG A 129 -3.68 -3.11 4.05
CA ARG A 129 -2.90 -2.44 2.99
C ARG A 129 -3.32 -0.99 2.81
N PHE A 130 -4.63 -0.71 2.86
CA PHE A 130 -5.17 0.64 2.79
C PHE A 130 -4.65 1.50 3.94
N TYR A 131 -4.78 1.03 5.20
CA TYR A 131 -4.30 1.79 6.37
C TYR A 131 -2.78 2.02 6.36
N ARG A 132 -2.01 1.00 5.97
CA ARG A 132 -0.55 1.13 5.84
C ARG A 132 -0.17 2.14 4.76
N ASN A 133 -0.79 2.04 3.58
CA ASN A 133 -0.55 2.94 2.46
C ASN A 133 -0.97 4.38 2.81
N LEU A 134 -2.07 4.55 3.56
CA LEU A 134 -2.53 5.84 4.07
C LEU A 134 -1.51 6.46 5.02
N LEU A 135 -0.96 5.67 5.94
CA LEU A 135 0.05 6.13 6.89
C LEU A 135 1.34 6.57 6.17
N ILE A 136 1.80 5.81 5.17
CA ILE A 136 2.96 6.18 4.34
C ILE A 136 2.70 7.50 3.60
N MET A 137 1.50 7.69 3.06
CA MET A 137 1.12 8.94 2.37
C MET A 137 1.13 10.13 3.33
N LEU A 138 0.52 10.00 4.51
CA LEU A 138 0.51 11.04 5.54
C LEU A 138 1.93 11.40 6.00
N PHE A 139 2.79 10.39 6.17
CA PHE A 139 4.18 10.61 6.56
C PHE A 139 4.98 11.35 5.48
N THR A 140 4.77 10.97 4.21
CA THR A 140 5.38 11.64 3.05
C THR A 140 4.90 13.09 2.92
N LEU A 141 3.61 13.35 3.16
CA LEU A 141 3.05 14.69 3.18
C LEU A 141 3.65 15.54 4.30
N ALA A 142 3.73 15.01 5.52
CA ALA A 142 4.33 15.69 6.66
C ALA A 142 5.81 16.05 6.42
N LEU A 143 6.58 15.11 5.87
CA LEU A 143 7.96 15.33 5.45
C LEU A 143 8.07 16.42 4.37
N THR A 144 7.17 16.40 3.40
CA THR A 144 7.15 17.40 2.32
C THR A 144 6.84 18.79 2.87
N ILE A 145 5.83 18.93 3.72
CA ILE A 145 5.48 20.21 4.37
C ILE A 145 6.65 20.73 5.21
N ARG A 146 7.27 19.86 6.02
CA ARG A 146 8.45 20.20 6.82
C ARG A 146 9.59 20.72 5.94
N ASN A 147 9.92 20.01 4.87
CA ASN A 147 11.00 20.42 3.97
C ASN A 147 10.68 21.74 3.26
N LEU A 148 9.42 21.96 2.86
CA LEU A 148 8.97 23.22 2.26
C LEU A 148 9.11 24.39 3.25
N PHE A 149 8.71 24.18 4.50
CA PHE A 149 8.83 25.18 5.57
C PHE A 149 10.29 25.58 5.82
N PHE A 150 11.20 24.61 5.92
CA PHE A 150 12.62 24.90 6.07
C PHE A 150 13.20 25.59 4.85
N TYR A 151 12.82 25.18 3.63
CA TYR A 151 13.26 25.86 2.41
C TYR A 151 12.93 27.36 2.45
N PHE A 152 11.68 27.73 2.75
CA PHE A 152 11.28 29.13 2.83
C PHE A 152 11.87 29.89 4.01
N LYS A 153 12.05 29.24 5.17
CA LYS A 153 12.68 29.86 6.34
C LYS A 153 14.16 30.18 6.09
N THR A 154 14.87 29.28 5.41
CA THR A 154 16.29 29.48 5.06
C THR A 154 16.46 30.60 4.03
N GLU A 155 15.45 30.82 3.18
CA GLU A 155 15.43 31.93 2.23
C GLU A 155 15.21 33.29 2.92
N ASN A 156 14.40 33.38 3.98
CA ASN A 156 14.15 34.64 4.69
C ASN A 156 15.39 35.22 5.43
N ASP A 157 16.44 34.41 5.67
CA ASP A 157 17.72 34.88 6.22
C ASP A 157 18.66 35.43 5.13
N VAL A 158 18.31 35.31 3.85
CA VAL A 158 19.04 35.92 2.72
C VAL A 158 18.38 37.26 2.41
N ASP A 159 19.11 38.35 2.64
CA ASP A 159 18.66 39.72 2.34
C ASP A 159 18.35 39.90 0.84
N PHE A 160 17.08 39.73 0.48
CA PHE A 160 16.58 39.76 -0.91
C PHE A 160 16.68 41.12 -1.60
N THR A 161 17.11 42.18 -0.90
CA THR A 161 17.20 43.52 -1.48
C THR A 161 18.42 43.72 -2.37
N THR A 162 19.45 42.88 -2.25
CA THR A 162 20.70 43.02 -3.02
C THR A 162 20.75 42.19 -4.30
N ASP A 163 20.02 41.08 -4.40
CA ASP A 163 20.18 40.11 -5.51
C ASP A 163 19.16 40.23 -6.66
N LEU A 164 18.08 41.00 -6.46
CA LEU A 164 17.03 41.17 -7.48
C LEU A 164 17.41 42.12 -8.63
N LYS A 165 18.54 42.82 -8.54
CA LYS A 165 19.02 43.71 -9.61
C LYS A 165 19.91 43.01 -10.65
N ALA A 166 20.37 41.79 -10.41
CA ALA A 166 21.42 41.16 -11.24
C ALA A 166 20.95 40.03 -12.17
N GLU A 167 19.83 39.35 -11.89
CA GLU A 167 19.48 38.12 -12.64
C GLU A 167 18.15 38.20 -13.39
N HIS A 168 18.18 38.86 -14.55
CA HIS A 168 17.22 38.58 -15.61
C HIS A 168 17.73 37.38 -16.43
N HIS A 169 16.90 36.34 -16.58
CA HIS A 169 17.03 35.19 -17.52
C HIS A 169 17.40 33.79 -16.98
N SER A 170 17.29 33.49 -15.68
CA SER A 170 17.37 32.08 -15.23
C SER A 170 15.98 31.46 -14.99
N PHE A 171 15.81 30.18 -15.35
CA PHE A 171 14.60 29.39 -15.07
C PHE A 171 14.33 29.28 -13.56
N ALA A 172 15.39 29.34 -12.75
CA ALA A 172 15.28 29.41 -11.30
C ALA A 172 14.56 30.69 -10.84
N THR A 173 14.84 31.84 -11.47
CA THR A 173 14.15 33.10 -11.19
C THR A 173 12.65 33.04 -11.54
N PHE A 174 12.29 32.30 -12.60
CA PHE A 174 10.87 32.09 -12.96
C PHE A 174 10.13 31.24 -11.93
N LEU A 175 10.70 30.11 -11.52
CA LEU A 175 10.12 29.25 -10.48
C LEU A 175 10.00 30.00 -9.15
N LYS A 176 11.01 30.81 -8.81
CA LYS A 176 11.02 31.66 -7.61
C LYS A 176 9.87 32.67 -7.60
N ARG A 177 9.61 33.37 -8.71
CA ARG A 177 8.46 34.29 -8.83
C ARG A 177 7.11 33.58 -8.71
N LYS A 178 6.98 32.37 -9.26
CA LYS A 178 5.74 31.58 -9.14
C LYS A 178 5.51 31.08 -7.72
N ALA A 179 6.55 30.67 -7.02
CA ALA A 179 6.47 30.23 -5.62
C ALA A 179 6.06 31.37 -4.68
N ILE A 180 6.60 32.58 -4.87
CA ILE A 180 6.22 33.78 -4.09
C ILE A 180 4.76 34.15 -4.35
N GLY A 181 4.31 34.13 -5.62
CA GLY A 181 2.91 34.42 -5.95
C GLY A 181 1.92 33.42 -5.34
N LEU A 182 2.30 32.14 -5.23
CA LEU A 182 1.51 31.12 -4.52
C LEU A 182 1.47 31.36 -3.01
N ARG A 183 2.60 31.73 -2.40
CA ARG A 183 2.66 32.09 -0.97
C ARG A 183 1.71 33.23 -0.62
N ASP A 184 1.75 34.31 -1.40
CA ASP A 184 0.95 35.50 -1.15
C ASP A 184 -0.55 35.26 -1.42
N TYR A 185 -0.91 34.29 -2.25
CA TYR A 185 -2.28 33.83 -2.45
C TYR A 185 -2.85 33.08 -1.23
N PHE A 186 -2.03 32.30 -0.52
CA PHE A 186 -2.46 31.53 0.65
C PHE A 186 -2.39 32.30 1.98
N LEU A 187 -1.72 33.45 2.02
CA LEU A 187 -1.60 34.31 3.20
C LEU A 187 -2.63 35.47 3.20
N LYS A 188 -3.58 35.46 2.26
CA LYS A 188 -4.70 36.41 2.16
C LYS A 188 -6.00 35.72 2.56
#